data_AF-A0A368KXI4-F1
#
_entry.id   AF-A0A368KXI4-F1
#
_cell.length_a   1.000
_cell.length_b   1.000
_cell.length_c   1.000
_cell.angle_alpha   90.00
_cell.angle_beta   90.00
_cell.angle_gamma   90.00
#
_symmetry.space_group_name_H-M   'P 1'
#
loop_
_entity.id
_entity.type
_entity.pdbx_description
1 polymer ?
#
loop_
_entity_poly.entity_id
_entity_poly.type
_entity_poly.pdbx_seq_one_letter_code
_entity_poly.pdbx_strand_id
1 'polypeptide(L)'
;MPPAAQERLDRIEQVLEPQRLELLEHPVYAKIGDAAALRTFMQYHVFAVWDFMSLLKALQLRLTCVQVPWLPTDNQLGRRLVNEIVLGEESDEDGEGGFSSHFELYQASMQQIGANSYLLDRFLQRLEQGRDVTASLYEADLPRSIVQFVTNTFDLIASDNLPAIASGFTYGREDLLPGVFQKIVQQVNAELSGSASKFVFYLERHIELDGEQHGPMAHRLLSHLCGDDDDKWQAAEDAAVRSLEARRLLWNGMLEALA
;
A
#
# COMPACT_ATOMS: atom_id res chain seq x y z
N MET A 1 -22.99 -8.72 -2.55
CA MET A 1 -23.10 -7.38 -1.92
C MET A 1 -24.51 -6.86 -2.20
N PRO A 2 -25.17 -6.10 -1.30
CA PRO A 2 -26.45 -5.47 -1.60
C PRO A 2 -26.33 -4.48 -2.78
N PRO A 3 -27.35 -4.35 -3.66
CA PRO A 3 -27.28 -3.45 -4.83
C PRO A 3 -26.93 -2.00 -4.49
N ALA A 4 -27.52 -1.44 -3.43
CA ALA A 4 -27.26 -0.07 -3.00
C ALA A 4 -25.79 0.16 -2.59
N ALA A 5 -25.14 -0.84 -1.98
CA ALA A 5 -23.73 -0.73 -1.63
C ALA A 5 -22.82 -0.81 -2.86
N GLN A 6 -23.22 -1.58 -3.88
CA GLN A 6 -22.50 -1.62 -5.16
C GLN A 6 -22.57 -0.26 -5.86
N GLU A 7 -23.75 0.35 -5.96
CA GLU A 7 -23.92 1.68 -6.57
C GLU A 7 -23.05 2.76 -5.90
N ARG A 8 -22.83 2.66 -4.58
CA ARG A 8 -21.97 3.58 -3.83
C ARG A 8 -20.49 3.36 -4.10
N LEU A 9 -20.04 2.10 -4.24
CA LEU A 9 -18.68 1.80 -4.68
C LEU A 9 -18.45 2.29 -6.11
N ASP A 10 -19.38 2.01 -7.02
CA ASP A 10 -19.32 2.44 -8.42
C ASP A 10 -19.19 3.97 -8.52
N ARG A 11 -19.89 4.71 -7.65
CA ARG A 11 -19.76 6.18 -7.57
C ARG A 11 -18.35 6.61 -7.17
N ILE A 12 -17.77 6.01 -6.13
CA ILE A 12 -16.39 6.33 -5.71
C ILE A 12 -15.43 6.01 -6.86
N GLU A 13 -15.56 4.85 -7.49
CA GLU A 13 -14.73 4.44 -8.63
C GLU A 13 -14.82 5.44 -9.79
N GLN A 14 -16.02 5.92 -10.12
CA GLN A 14 -16.20 6.96 -11.15
C GLN A 14 -15.50 8.28 -10.79
N VAL A 15 -15.53 8.69 -9.51
CA VAL A 15 -14.83 9.90 -9.04
C VAL A 15 -13.32 9.74 -9.14
N LEU A 16 -12.80 8.54 -8.84
CA LEU A 16 -11.38 8.25 -8.82
C LEU A 16 -10.78 7.97 -10.21
N GLU A 17 -11.61 7.59 -11.18
CA GLU A 17 -11.15 7.12 -12.49
C GLU A 17 -10.13 8.05 -13.18
N PRO A 18 -10.28 9.39 -13.20
CA PRO A 18 -9.27 10.26 -13.78
C PRO A 18 -7.89 10.13 -13.10
N GLN A 19 -7.85 10.11 -11.76
CA GLN A 19 -6.60 9.97 -11.00
C GLN A 19 -6.02 8.55 -11.14
N ARG A 20 -6.89 7.53 -11.20
CA ARG A 20 -6.50 6.14 -11.43
C ARG A 20 -5.81 5.98 -12.78
N LEU A 21 -6.37 6.55 -13.85
CA LEU A 21 -5.76 6.53 -15.18
C LEU A 21 -4.40 7.25 -15.21
N GLU A 22 -4.28 8.43 -14.60
CA GLU A 22 -3.00 9.13 -14.48
C GLU A 22 -1.91 8.28 -13.81
N LEU A 23 -2.27 7.53 -12.78
CA LEU A 23 -1.34 6.62 -12.09
C LEU A 23 -0.99 5.40 -12.94
N LEU A 24 -1.96 4.82 -13.65
CA LEU A 24 -1.73 3.66 -14.53
C LEU A 24 -0.86 4.01 -15.75
N GLU A 25 -0.96 5.24 -16.24
CA GLU A 25 -0.22 5.74 -17.41
C GLU A 25 1.01 6.59 -17.03
N HIS A 26 1.37 6.61 -15.74
CA HIS A 26 2.41 7.49 -15.23
C HIS A 26 3.78 7.22 -15.90
N PRO A 27 4.53 8.26 -16.33
CA PRO A 27 5.78 8.08 -17.08
C PRO A 27 6.94 7.49 -16.27
N VAL A 28 6.81 7.37 -14.94
CA VAL A 28 7.84 6.76 -14.07
C VAL A 28 8.18 5.34 -14.51
N TYR A 29 7.21 4.57 -14.99
CA TYR A 29 7.45 3.17 -15.38
C TYR A 29 8.43 3.09 -16.55
N ALA A 30 8.24 3.92 -17.58
CA ALA A 30 9.13 3.96 -18.74
C ALA A 30 10.55 4.47 -18.42
N LYS A 31 10.76 5.06 -17.24
CA LYS A 31 12.08 5.48 -16.77
C LYS A 31 12.86 4.37 -16.06
N ILE A 32 12.24 3.23 -15.76
CA ILE A 32 12.92 2.04 -15.22
C ILE A 32 13.65 1.32 -16.37
N GLY A 33 14.68 1.96 -16.92
CA GLY A 33 15.42 1.50 -18.10
C GLY A 33 16.62 0.60 -17.81
N ASP A 34 17.08 0.57 -16.56
CA ASP A 34 18.23 -0.24 -16.15
C ASP A 34 18.23 -0.50 -14.63
N ALA A 35 19.29 -1.16 -14.14
CA ALA A 35 19.40 -1.53 -12.73
C ALA A 35 19.58 -0.31 -11.82
N ALA A 36 20.21 0.76 -12.29
CA ALA A 36 20.39 1.97 -11.51
C ALA A 36 19.05 2.70 -11.33
N ALA A 37 18.26 2.81 -12.40
CA ALA A 37 16.91 3.34 -12.37
C ALA A 37 16.01 2.52 -11.44
N LEU A 38 16.04 1.19 -11.53
CA LEU A 38 15.26 0.34 -10.63
C LEU A 38 15.66 0.55 -9.16
N ARG A 39 16.96 0.62 -8.84
CA ARG A 39 17.42 0.91 -7.47
C ARG A 39 16.87 2.22 -6.94
N THR A 40 16.85 3.27 -7.77
CA THR A 40 16.30 4.59 -7.39
C THR A 40 14.79 4.51 -7.18
N PHE A 41 14.06 3.83 -8.05
CA PHE A 41 12.63 3.59 -7.88
C PHE A 41 12.34 2.90 -6.54
N MET A 42 13.06 1.82 -6.22
CA MET A 42 12.85 1.04 -5.01
C MET A 42 13.16 1.81 -3.73
N GLN A 43 14.16 2.70 -3.76
CA GLN A 43 14.51 3.57 -2.63
C GLN A 43 13.37 4.50 -2.19
N TYR A 44 12.46 4.84 -3.10
CA TYR A 44 11.27 5.61 -2.79
C TYR A 44 10.08 4.69 -2.49
N HIS A 45 9.91 3.63 -3.28
CA HIS A 45 8.70 2.79 -3.22
C HIS A 45 8.63 1.99 -1.92
N VAL A 46 9.77 1.62 -1.34
CA VAL A 46 9.82 0.87 -0.08
C VAL A 46 9.05 1.54 1.07
N PHE A 47 8.92 2.87 1.07
CA PHE A 47 8.13 3.59 2.08
C PHE A 47 6.62 3.37 1.92
N ALA A 48 6.15 3.16 0.68
CA ALA A 48 4.77 2.78 0.41
C ALA A 48 4.46 1.32 0.75
N VAL A 49 5.47 0.44 0.66
CA VAL A 49 5.36 -0.95 1.12
C VAL A 49 5.33 -0.99 2.66
N TRP A 50 6.16 -0.18 3.31
CA TRP A 50 6.20 -0.10 4.77
C TRP A 50 4.92 0.52 5.37
N ASP A 51 4.45 1.66 4.85
CA ASP A 51 3.31 2.36 5.44
C ASP A 51 1.98 1.63 5.20
N PHE A 52 1.90 0.80 4.15
CA PHE A 52 0.80 -0.10 3.90
C PHE A 52 0.53 -1.01 5.10
N MET A 53 1.58 -1.62 5.66
CA MET A 53 1.46 -2.44 6.86
C MET A 53 0.88 -1.64 8.04
N SER A 54 1.17 -0.35 8.13
CA SER A 54 0.61 0.51 9.18
C SER A 54 -0.90 0.74 9.01
N LEU A 55 -1.41 0.89 7.78
CA LEU A 55 -2.85 0.92 7.51
C LEU A 55 -3.51 -0.41 7.87
N LEU A 56 -2.91 -1.52 7.46
CA LEU A 56 -3.43 -2.86 7.75
C LEU A 56 -3.48 -3.12 9.26
N LYS A 57 -2.45 -2.72 10.00
CA LYS A 57 -2.44 -2.79 11.47
C LYS A 57 -3.46 -1.86 12.10
N ALA A 58 -3.65 -0.64 11.58
CA ALA A 58 -4.68 0.26 12.06
C ALA A 58 -6.10 -0.35 11.91
N LEU A 59 -6.35 -1.08 10.81
CA LEU A 59 -7.57 -1.84 10.60
C LEU A 59 -7.66 -3.06 11.55
N GLN A 60 -6.60 -3.85 11.69
CA GLN A 60 -6.55 -5.03 12.57
C GLN A 60 -6.80 -4.67 14.03
N LEU A 61 -6.20 -3.57 14.51
CA LEU A 61 -6.37 -3.07 15.88
C LEU A 61 -7.82 -2.69 16.17
N ARG A 62 -8.54 -2.13 15.19
CA ARG A 62 -9.92 -1.63 15.35
C ARG A 62 -10.96 -2.71 15.10
N LEU A 63 -10.66 -3.64 14.22
CA LEU A 63 -11.61 -4.67 13.80
C LEU A 63 -11.47 -5.94 14.60
N THR A 64 -10.30 -6.23 15.17
CA THR A 64 -10.00 -7.50 15.84
C THR A 64 -9.54 -7.30 17.29
N CYS A 65 -9.13 -8.38 17.95
CA CYS A 65 -8.51 -8.31 19.27
C CYS A 65 -7.07 -8.83 19.18
N VAL A 66 -6.12 -7.95 19.49
CA VAL A 66 -4.68 -8.26 19.57
C VAL A 66 -4.12 -8.06 20.98
N GLN A 67 -5.01 -7.98 21.98
CA GLN A 67 -4.67 -7.72 23.39
C GLN A 67 -5.02 -8.93 24.26
N VAL A 68 -4.43 -8.98 25.47
CA VAL A 68 -4.72 -10.00 26.49
C VAL A 68 -5.36 -9.36 27.73
N PRO A 69 -6.45 -9.93 28.30
CA PRO A 69 -7.14 -11.15 27.87
C PRO A 69 -7.91 -10.97 26.55
N TRP A 70 -8.01 -12.04 25.76
CA TRP A 70 -8.72 -12.04 24.49
C TRP A 70 -10.24 -11.97 24.70
N LEU A 71 -10.88 -11.05 23.98
CA LEU A 71 -12.33 -10.94 23.85
C LEU A 71 -12.69 -10.68 22.37
N PRO A 72 -13.76 -11.31 21.83
CA PRO A 72 -14.15 -11.06 20.46
C PRO A 72 -14.72 -9.64 20.28
N THR A 73 -14.37 -8.99 19.18
CA THR A 73 -15.08 -7.78 18.72
C THR A 73 -16.41 -8.14 18.04
N ASP A 74 -17.34 -7.19 17.98
CA ASP A 74 -18.66 -7.38 17.37
C ASP A 74 -18.62 -7.47 15.84
N ASN A 75 -17.54 -7.00 15.21
CA ASN A 75 -17.39 -6.96 13.75
C ASN A 75 -16.84 -8.29 13.20
N GLN A 76 -17.69 -9.32 13.14
CA GLN A 76 -17.31 -10.66 12.71
C GLN A 76 -16.80 -10.71 11.26
N LEU A 77 -17.46 -9.99 10.34
CA LEU A 77 -17.05 -9.95 8.94
C LEU A 77 -15.73 -9.20 8.79
N GLY A 78 -15.60 -8.02 9.39
CA GLY A 78 -14.36 -7.24 9.37
C GLY A 78 -13.18 -8.00 9.96
N ARG A 79 -13.39 -8.74 11.05
CA ARG A 79 -12.37 -9.65 11.61
C ARG A 79 -11.90 -10.68 10.60
N ARG A 80 -12.84 -11.38 9.94
CA ARG A 80 -12.49 -12.42 8.98
C ARG A 80 -11.69 -11.82 7.83
N LEU A 81 -12.19 -10.75 7.23
CA LEU A 81 -11.56 -10.13 6.06
C LEU A 81 -10.16 -9.60 6.38
N VAL A 82 -9.99 -8.85 7.47
CA VAL A 82 -8.68 -8.30 7.83
C VAL A 82 -7.68 -9.38 8.23
N ASN A 83 -8.08 -10.42 8.97
CA ASN A 83 -7.11 -11.46 9.34
C ASN A 83 -6.62 -12.28 8.14
N GLU A 84 -7.44 -12.48 7.12
CA GLU A 84 -7.01 -13.13 5.87
C GLU A 84 -6.01 -12.26 5.11
N ILE A 85 -6.28 -10.95 5.00
CA ILE A 85 -5.33 -10.02 4.39
C ILE A 85 -4.03 -9.97 5.21
N VAL A 86 -4.11 -9.93 6.55
CA VAL A 86 -2.92 -9.99 7.41
C VAL A 86 -2.10 -11.26 7.19
N LEU A 87 -2.75 -12.41 6.99
CA LEU A 87 -2.04 -13.66 6.70
C LEU A 87 -1.19 -13.52 5.43
N GLY A 88 -1.79 -12.98 4.36
CA GLY A 88 -1.10 -12.77 3.08
C GLY A 88 -0.04 -11.67 3.13
N GLU A 89 -0.22 -10.60 3.90
CA GLU A 89 0.69 -9.46 3.87
C GLU A 89 1.83 -9.54 4.89
N GLU A 90 1.57 -10.10 6.08
CA GLU A 90 2.55 -10.19 7.17
C GLU A 90 3.33 -11.51 7.17
N SER A 91 2.82 -12.55 6.50
CA SER A 91 3.36 -13.91 6.59
C SER A 91 3.09 -14.74 5.33
N ASP A 92 3.30 -14.16 4.16
CA ASP A 92 3.12 -14.87 2.89
C ASP A 92 4.15 -15.97 2.69
N GLU A 93 3.91 -16.84 1.71
CA GLU A 93 4.92 -17.74 1.18
C GLU A 93 6.07 -16.97 0.49
N ASP A 94 7.31 -17.32 0.81
CA ASP A 94 8.50 -16.64 0.25
C ASP A 94 8.96 -17.20 -1.11
N GLY A 95 8.29 -18.24 -1.62
CA GLY A 95 8.68 -18.96 -2.85
C GLY A 95 9.89 -19.89 -2.70
N GLU A 96 10.51 -19.94 -1.51
CA GLU A 96 11.67 -20.77 -1.15
C GLU A 96 11.31 -21.85 -0.10
N GLY A 97 10.03 -21.95 0.27
CA GLY A 97 9.49 -22.93 1.23
C GLY A 97 9.39 -22.42 2.66
N GLY A 98 9.63 -21.12 2.87
CA GLY A 98 9.44 -20.41 4.13
C GLY A 98 8.30 -19.39 4.06
N PHE A 99 8.30 -18.47 5.02
CA PHE A 99 7.30 -17.40 5.13
C PHE A 99 7.97 -16.04 5.38
N SER A 100 7.42 -14.98 4.81
CA SER A 100 7.94 -13.63 4.97
C SER A 100 6.83 -12.60 4.78
N SER A 101 6.96 -11.46 5.45
CA SER A 101 6.10 -10.32 5.14
C SER A 101 6.42 -9.74 3.77
N HIS A 102 5.44 -9.12 3.12
CA HIS A 102 5.64 -8.42 1.85
C HIS A 102 6.71 -7.31 1.95
N PHE A 103 6.85 -6.68 3.13
CA PHE A 103 7.92 -5.72 3.38
C PHE A 103 9.31 -6.37 3.36
N GLU A 104 9.48 -7.52 4.00
CA GLU A 104 10.74 -8.27 3.99
C GLU A 104 11.07 -8.82 2.60
N LEU A 105 10.08 -9.32 1.85
CA LEU A 105 10.25 -9.71 0.44
C LEU A 105 10.75 -8.53 -0.40
N TYR A 106 10.19 -7.34 -0.18
CA TYR A 106 10.64 -6.12 -0.86
C TYR A 106 12.09 -5.78 -0.49
N GLN A 107 12.45 -5.81 0.79
CA GLN A 107 13.83 -5.56 1.22
C GLN A 107 14.82 -6.60 0.66
N ALA A 108 14.44 -7.87 0.61
CA ALA A 108 15.26 -8.92 -0.01
C ALA A 108 15.47 -8.65 -1.51
N SER A 109 14.46 -8.13 -2.21
CA SER A 109 14.59 -7.72 -3.61
C SER A 109 15.49 -6.49 -3.78
N MET A 110 15.43 -5.51 -2.86
CA MET A 110 16.36 -4.37 -2.83
C MET A 110 17.80 -4.84 -2.67
N GLN A 111 18.05 -5.79 -1.77
CA GLN A 111 19.37 -6.38 -1.57
C GLN A 111 19.87 -7.12 -2.82
N GLN A 112 19.01 -7.90 -3.49
CA GLN A 112 19.36 -8.63 -4.71
C GLN A 112 19.90 -7.70 -5.80
N ILE A 113 19.22 -6.58 -6.04
CA ILE A 113 19.63 -5.63 -7.08
C ILE A 113 20.70 -4.63 -6.59
N GLY A 114 20.99 -4.59 -5.28
CA GLY A 114 21.96 -3.66 -4.69
C GLY A 114 21.42 -2.23 -4.52
N ALA A 115 20.13 -2.08 -4.23
CA ALA A 115 19.52 -0.79 -3.90
C ALA A 115 19.97 -0.34 -2.49
N ASN A 116 20.26 0.95 -2.34
CA ASN A 116 20.74 1.50 -1.07
C ASN A 116 19.57 1.63 -0.08
N SER A 117 19.62 0.94 1.06
CA SER A 117 18.60 1.03 2.12
C SER A 117 18.90 2.10 3.18
N TYR A 118 19.99 2.86 3.07
CA TYR A 118 20.47 3.75 4.14
C TYR A 118 19.40 4.68 4.72
N LEU A 119 18.60 5.33 3.88
CA LEU A 119 17.54 6.25 4.34
C LEU A 119 16.39 5.51 5.05
N LEU A 120 16.02 4.33 4.55
CA LEU A 120 15.04 3.45 5.18
C LEU A 120 15.56 2.98 6.54
N ASP A 121 16.79 2.48 6.61
CA ASP A 121 17.39 1.96 7.84
C ASP A 121 17.49 3.05 8.91
N ARG A 122 17.87 4.28 8.50
CA ARG A 122 17.93 5.44 9.39
C ARG A 122 16.54 5.83 9.90
N PHE A 123 15.52 5.76 9.05
CA PHE A 123 14.13 6.00 9.43
C PHE A 123 13.62 4.95 10.42
N LEU A 124 13.77 3.65 10.11
CA LEU A 124 13.33 2.56 10.98
C LEU A 124 14.02 2.58 12.34
N GLN A 125 15.34 2.85 12.37
CA GLN A 125 16.08 2.97 13.63
C GLN A 125 15.51 4.07 14.55
N ARG A 126 14.97 5.16 13.99
CA ARG A 126 14.33 6.22 14.79
C ARG A 126 13.01 5.73 15.39
N LEU A 127 12.23 4.99 14.62
CA LEU A 127 10.99 4.39 15.12
C LEU A 127 11.26 3.38 16.24
N GLU A 128 12.29 2.55 16.09
CA GLU A 128 12.74 1.61 17.13
C GLU A 128 13.17 2.32 18.44
N GLN A 129 13.67 3.56 18.32
CA GLN A 129 13.98 4.43 19.47
C GLN A 129 12.75 5.11 20.08
N GLY A 130 11.55 4.79 19.60
CA GLY A 130 10.27 5.35 20.08
C GLY A 130 10.00 6.77 19.59
N ARG A 131 10.67 7.22 18.51
CA ARG A 131 10.38 8.52 17.89
C ARG A 131 9.06 8.44 17.12
N ASP A 132 8.35 9.55 17.10
CA ASP A 132 7.16 9.72 16.27
C ASP A 132 7.49 9.61 14.76
N VAL A 133 6.53 9.17 13.95
CA VAL A 133 6.72 8.93 12.52
C VAL A 133 7.07 10.21 11.78
N THR A 134 6.32 11.29 11.99
CA THR A 134 6.56 12.57 11.31
C THR A 134 7.94 13.11 11.68
N ALA A 135 8.30 13.07 12.97
CA ALA A 135 9.63 13.45 13.41
C ALA A 135 10.73 12.59 12.76
N SER A 136 10.52 11.28 12.67
CA SER A 136 11.47 10.33 12.08
C SER A 136 11.67 10.58 10.57
N LEU A 137 10.61 10.92 9.83
CA LEU A 137 10.69 11.27 8.41
C LEU A 137 11.59 12.49 8.18
N TYR A 138 11.42 13.55 8.97
CA TYR A 138 12.22 14.77 8.87
C TYR A 138 13.66 14.55 9.37
N GLU A 139 13.84 13.88 10.51
CA GLU A 139 15.16 13.57 11.06
C GLU A 139 15.95 12.58 10.18
N ALA A 140 15.28 11.79 9.32
CA ALA A 140 15.87 10.92 8.32
C ALA A 140 16.25 11.64 7.01
N ASP A 141 15.92 12.92 6.87
CA ASP A 141 16.19 13.75 5.66
C ASP A 141 15.61 13.10 4.39
N LEU A 142 14.38 12.59 4.50
CA LEU A 142 13.71 11.93 3.39
C LEU A 142 13.22 12.94 2.34
N PRO A 143 13.23 12.57 1.05
CA PRO A 143 12.59 13.33 -0.02
C PRO A 143 11.18 13.77 0.33
N ARG A 144 10.84 15.02 -0.03
CA ARG A 144 9.54 15.62 0.31
C ARG A 144 8.35 14.77 -0.14
N SER A 145 8.44 14.12 -1.29
CA SER A 145 7.38 13.25 -1.82
C SER A 145 7.10 12.05 -0.91
N ILE A 146 8.14 11.45 -0.33
CA ILE A 146 8.02 10.37 0.67
C ILE A 146 7.40 10.92 1.94
N VAL A 147 7.89 12.06 2.44
CA VAL A 147 7.35 12.69 3.66
C VAL A 147 5.85 12.96 3.52
N GLN A 148 5.42 13.55 2.40
CA GLN A 148 4.02 13.85 2.14
C GLN A 148 3.15 12.58 2.04
N PHE A 149 3.64 11.56 1.35
CA PHE A 149 2.93 10.30 1.19
C PHE A 149 2.71 9.58 2.53
N VAL A 150 3.78 9.39 3.30
CA VAL A 150 3.70 8.70 4.60
C VAL A 150 2.92 9.54 5.60
N THR A 151 3.09 10.87 5.61
CA THR A 151 2.28 11.75 6.50
C THR A 151 0.79 11.60 6.21
N ASN A 152 0.37 11.59 4.94
CA ASN A 152 -1.04 11.38 4.59
C ASN A 152 -1.58 10.04 5.12
N THR A 153 -0.78 8.97 5.04
CA THR A 153 -1.13 7.66 5.61
C THR A 153 -1.34 7.74 7.12
N PHE A 154 -0.44 8.40 7.85
CA PHE A 154 -0.55 8.50 9.31
C PHE A 154 -1.61 9.51 9.76
N ASP A 155 -1.89 10.57 9.00
CA ASP A 155 -3.03 11.46 9.22
C ASP A 155 -4.35 10.71 9.09
N LEU A 156 -4.44 9.79 8.10
CA LEU A 156 -5.60 8.93 7.94
C LEU A 156 -5.78 8.00 9.14
N ILE A 157 -4.71 7.36 9.60
CA ILE A 157 -4.73 6.49 10.80
C ILE A 157 -5.11 7.29 12.06
N ALA A 158 -4.59 8.51 12.20
CA ALA A 158 -4.84 9.40 13.34
C ALA A 158 -6.25 9.98 13.35
N SER A 159 -6.93 10.03 12.19
CA SER A 159 -8.33 10.49 12.10
C SER A 159 -9.32 9.62 12.88
N ASP A 160 -8.93 8.38 13.20
CA ASP A 160 -9.77 7.36 13.83
C ASP A 160 -11.09 7.05 13.08
N ASN A 161 -11.22 7.54 11.85
CA ASN A 161 -12.38 7.28 11.00
C ASN A 161 -12.19 5.97 10.25
N LEU A 162 -12.78 4.90 10.78
CA LEU A 162 -12.59 3.54 10.27
C LEU A 162 -13.00 3.36 8.79
N PRO A 163 -14.14 3.90 8.30
CA PRO A 163 -14.45 3.95 6.87
C PRO A 163 -13.40 4.67 6.02
N ALA A 164 -12.89 5.81 6.49
CA ALA A 164 -11.85 6.55 5.78
C ALA A 164 -10.54 5.75 5.68
N ILE A 165 -10.09 5.12 6.79
CA ILE A 165 -8.92 4.24 6.82
C ILE A 165 -9.10 3.06 5.86
N ALA A 166 -10.26 2.40 5.91
CA ALA A 166 -10.57 1.29 5.02
C ALA A 166 -10.59 1.72 3.55
N SER A 167 -11.09 2.92 3.24
CA SER A 167 -11.11 3.44 1.88
C SER A 167 -9.71 3.76 1.34
N GLY A 168 -8.87 4.40 2.16
CA GLY A 168 -7.47 4.65 1.80
C GLY A 168 -6.67 3.37 1.60
N PHE A 169 -6.98 2.32 2.37
CA PHE A 169 -6.47 0.97 2.17
C PHE A 169 -6.96 0.38 0.83
N THR A 170 -8.27 0.29 0.62
CA THR A 170 -8.88 -0.31 -0.58
C THR A 170 -8.42 0.39 -1.87
N TYR A 171 -8.68 1.68 -2.02
CA TYR A 171 -8.43 2.38 -3.29
C TYR A 171 -7.00 2.88 -3.42
N GLY A 172 -6.38 3.25 -2.30
CA GLY A 172 -5.03 3.78 -2.30
C GLY A 172 -3.95 2.71 -2.38
N ARG A 173 -4.26 1.46 -2.00
CA ARG A 173 -3.23 0.42 -1.81
C ARG A 173 -3.58 -0.96 -2.36
N GLU A 174 -4.84 -1.34 -2.54
CA GLU A 174 -5.20 -2.68 -3.05
C GLU A 174 -5.62 -2.62 -4.53
N ASP A 175 -6.68 -1.87 -4.83
CA ASP A 175 -7.35 -1.89 -6.14
C ASP A 175 -6.49 -1.35 -7.29
N LEU A 176 -5.60 -0.39 -7.01
CA LEU A 176 -4.72 0.20 -8.02
C LEU A 176 -3.54 -0.71 -8.39
N LEU A 177 -3.05 -1.50 -7.43
CA LEU A 177 -1.72 -2.12 -7.52
C LEU A 177 -1.58 -3.15 -8.64
N PRO A 178 -2.54 -4.07 -8.89
CA PRO A 178 -2.40 -5.07 -9.96
C PRO A 178 -2.09 -4.44 -11.33
N GLY A 179 -2.79 -3.37 -11.69
CA GLY A 179 -2.58 -2.67 -12.97
C GLY A 179 -1.22 -1.97 -13.04
N VAL A 180 -0.81 -1.31 -11.96
CA VAL A 180 0.50 -0.64 -11.86
C VAL A 180 1.64 -1.66 -11.89
N PHE A 181 1.53 -2.75 -11.13
CA PHE A 181 2.55 -3.79 -11.05
C PHE A 181 2.71 -4.55 -12.36
N GLN A 182 1.64 -4.78 -13.12
CA GLN A 182 1.75 -5.32 -14.47
C GLN A 182 2.61 -4.45 -15.38
N LYS A 183 2.50 -3.11 -15.32
CA LYS A 183 3.37 -2.19 -16.08
C LYS A 183 4.82 -2.30 -15.67
N ILE A 184 5.09 -2.38 -14.36
CA ILE A 184 6.45 -2.48 -13.82
C ILE A 184 7.09 -3.82 -14.20
N VAL A 185 6.37 -4.94 -14.06
CA VAL A 185 6.86 -6.28 -14.43
C VAL A 185 7.25 -6.33 -15.91
N GLN A 186 6.40 -5.80 -16.80
CA GLN A 186 6.68 -5.75 -18.24
C GLN A 186 7.98 -4.98 -18.53
N GLN A 187 8.15 -3.81 -17.91
CA GLN A 187 9.34 -2.99 -18.09
C GLN A 187 10.60 -3.67 -17.52
N VAL A 188 10.54 -4.18 -16.29
CA VAL A 188 11.67 -4.85 -15.62
C VAL A 188 12.12 -6.08 -16.41
N ASN A 189 11.18 -6.91 -16.88
CA ASN A 189 11.53 -8.09 -17.67
C ASN A 189 12.16 -7.73 -19.01
N ALA A 190 11.74 -6.62 -19.64
CA ALA A 190 12.33 -6.16 -20.89
C ALA A 190 13.78 -5.67 -20.72
N GLU A 191 14.08 -4.93 -19.65
CA GLU A 191 15.36 -4.23 -19.50
C GLU A 191 16.40 -5.01 -18.67
N LEU A 192 15.97 -5.83 -17.70
CA LEU A 192 16.85 -6.37 -16.66
C LEU A 192 17.16 -7.86 -16.79
N SER A 193 16.60 -8.54 -17.80
CA SER A 193 16.95 -9.93 -18.17
C SER A 193 17.01 -10.91 -16.99
N GLY A 194 16.09 -10.79 -16.03
CA GLY A 194 16.00 -11.68 -14.85
C GLY A 194 16.88 -11.31 -13.66
N SER A 195 17.69 -10.25 -13.73
CA SER A 195 18.54 -9.81 -12.61
C SER A 195 17.77 -9.29 -11.38
N ALA A 196 16.47 -9.03 -11.53
CA ALA A 196 15.56 -8.56 -10.48
C ALA A 196 14.49 -9.62 -10.13
N SER A 197 14.82 -10.92 -10.16
CA SER A 197 13.85 -12.00 -10.00
C SER A 197 13.03 -11.95 -8.70
N LYS A 198 13.63 -11.54 -7.57
CA LYS A 198 12.91 -11.40 -6.29
C LYS A 198 11.90 -10.25 -6.33
N PHE A 199 12.23 -9.19 -7.06
CA PHE A 199 11.32 -8.06 -7.25
C PHE A 199 10.14 -8.45 -8.14
N VAL A 200 10.41 -9.19 -9.23
CA VAL A 200 9.35 -9.74 -10.10
C VAL A 200 8.44 -10.68 -9.32
N PHE A 201 9.00 -11.59 -8.52
CA PHE A 201 8.22 -12.47 -7.64
C PHE A 201 7.30 -11.68 -6.70
N TYR A 202 7.83 -10.67 -5.99
CA TYR A 202 7.04 -9.79 -5.12
C TYR A 202 5.86 -9.14 -5.87
N LEU A 203 6.09 -8.61 -7.09
CA LEU A 203 5.04 -7.98 -7.88
C LEU A 203 3.99 -8.99 -8.38
N GLU A 204 4.43 -10.17 -8.82
CA GLU A 204 3.54 -11.24 -9.28
C GLU A 204 2.63 -11.75 -8.15
N ARG A 205 3.17 -11.87 -6.92
CA ARG A 205 2.37 -12.21 -5.72
C ARG A 205 1.23 -11.21 -5.47
N HIS A 206 1.50 -9.91 -5.57
CA HIS A 206 0.45 -8.88 -5.42
C HIS A 206 -0.54 -8.88 -6.58
N ILE A 207 -0.10 -9.12 -7.82
CA ILE A 207 -1.03 -9.22 -8.96
C ILE A 207 -2.02 -10.38 -8.74
N GLU A 208 -1.55 -11.52 -8.25
CA GLU A 208 -2.37 -12.69 -7.95
C GLU A 208 -3.30 -12.46 -6.74
N LEU A 209 -2.71 -12.08 -5.59
CA LEU A 209 -3.44 -11.91 -4.34
C LEU A 209 -4.41 -10.73 -4.39
N ASP A 210 -3.95 -9.54 -4.81
CA ASP A 210 -4.76 -8.32 -4.75
C ASP A 210 -5.85 -8.33 -5.83
N GLY A 211 -5.53 -8.88 -7.01
CA GLY A 211 -6.47 -8.98 -8.12
C GLY A 211 -7.63 -9.93 -7.86
N GLU A 212 -7.36 -11.10 -7.27
CA GLU A 212 -8.37 -12.16 -7.13
C GLU A 212 -8.96 -12.28 -5.72
N GLN A 213 -8.24 -11.84 -4.68
CA GLN A 213 -8.59 -12.07 -3.28
C GLN A 213 -8.69 -10.77 -2.47
N HIS A 214 -7.57 -10.08 -2.24
CA HIS A 214 -7.53 -8.95 -1.30
C HIS A 214 -8.36 -7.75 -1.78
N GLY A 215 -8.30 -7.39 -3.06
CA GLY A 215 -9.13 -6.31 -3.63
C GLY A 215 -10.62 -6.52 -3.38
N PRO A 216 -11.24 -7.62 -3.84
CA PRO A 216 -12.64 -7.93 -3.54
C PRO A 216 -12.96 -7.96 -2.05
N MET A 217 -12.03 -8.42 -1.20
CA MET A 217 -12.20 -8.42 0.26
C MET A 217 -12.17 -7.00 0.84
N ALA A 218 -11.32 -6.12 0.33
CA ALA A 218 -11.21 -4.73 0.73
C ALA A 218 -12.46 -3.92 0.35
N HIS A 219 -13.03 -4.12 -0.84
CA HIS A 219 -14.33 -3.54 -1.22
C HIS A 219 -15.49 -4.04 -0.34
N ARG A 220 -15.48 -5.35 -0.01
CA ARG A 220 -16.47 -5.94 0.92
C ARG A 220 -16.32 -5.39 2.34
N LEU A 221 -15.09 -5.16 2.80
CA LEU A 221 -14.82 -4.55 4.09
C LEU A 221 -15.34 -3.11 4.11
N LEU A 222 -15.00 -2.31 3.11
CA LEU A 222 -15.42 -0.91 3.02
C LEU A 222 -16.94 -0.77 3.02
N SER A 223 -17.63 -1.49 2.11
CA SER A 223 -19.09 -1.49 2.04
C SER A 223 -19.75 -1.93 3.35
N HIS A 224 -19.16 -2.92 4.05
CA HIS A 224 -19.65 -3.35 5.36
C HIS A 224 -19.51 -2.26 6.43
N LEU A 225 -18.40 -1.52 6.44
CA LEU A 225 -18.14 -0.47 7.43
C LEU A 225 -19.00 0.78 7.22
N CYS A 226 -19.26 1.13 5.96
CA CYS A 226 -20.13 2.23 5.60
C CYS A 226 -21.60 1.90 5.86
N GLY A 227 -22.08 0.69 5.48
CA GLY A 227 -23.50 0.34 5.57
C GLY A 227 -24.37 1.33 4.80
N ASP A 228 -25.47 1.79 5.42
CA ASP A 228 -26.42 2.74 4.83
C ASP A 228 -26.14 4.22 5.26
N ASP A 229 -24.97 4.50 5.83
CA ASP A 229 -24.62 5.80 6.39
C ASP A 229 -23.90 6.69 5.36
N ASP A 230 -24.58 7.75 4.92
CA ASP A 230 -24.08 8.68 3.90
C ASP A 230 -22.79 9.41 4.34
N ASP A 231 -22.64 9.74 5.62
CA ASP A 231 -21.47 10.46 6.12
C ASP A 231 -20.22 9.56 6.06
N LYS A 232 -20.38 8.26 6.30
CA LYS A 232 -19.30 7.27 6.17
C LYS A 232 -18.88 7.09 4.72
N TRP A 233 -19.84 7.05 3.80
CA TRP A 233 -19.55 6.99 2.37
C TRP A 233 -18.83 8.25 1.87
N GLN A 234 -19.23 9.43 2.34
CA GLN A 234 -18.51 10.67 2.00
C GLN A 234 -17.08 10.67 2.55
N ALA A 235 -16.89 10.26 3.81
CA ALA A 235 -15.56 10.15 4.40
C ALA A 235 -14.67 9.14 3.65
N ALA A 236 -15.25 8.05 3.16
CA ALA A 236 -14.56 7.08 2.31
C ALA A 236 -14.16 7.68 0.96
N GLU A 237 -15.06 8.38 0.26
CA GLU A 237 -14.77 9.05 -1.01
C GLU A 237 -13.61 10.06 -0.84
N ASP A 238 -13.69 10.94 0.16
CA ASP A 238 -12.67 11.95 0.45
C ASP A 238 -11.30 11.34 0.79
N ALA A 239 -11.29 10.20 1.50
CA ALA A 239 -10.06 9.49 1.83
C ALA A 239 -9.43 8.81 0.62
N ALA A 240 -10.24 8.26 -0.29
CA ALA A 240 -9.75 7.63 -1.51
C ALA A 240 -9.10 8.65 -2.44
N VAL A 241 -9.75 9.79 -2.67
CA VAL A 241 -9.21 10.89 -3.50
C VAL A 241 -7.88 11.39 -2.97
N ARG A 242 -7.80 11.64 -1.64
CA ARG A 242 -6.54 12.05 -1.00
C ARG A 242 -5.45 11.00 -1.09
N SER A 243 -5.81 9.71 -1.00
CA SER A 243 -4.84 8.61 -1.07
C SER A 243 -4.24 8.43 -2.47
N LEU A 244 -5.04 8.59 -3.53
CA LEU A 244 -4.54 8.58 -4.91
C LEU A 244 -3.68 9.82 -5.21
N GLU A 245 -4.08 11.00 -4.72
CA GLU A 245 -3.28 12.21 -4.89
C GLU A 245 -1.92 12.09 -4.18
N ALA A 246 -1.88 11.59 -2.95
CA ALA A 246 -0.63 11.34 -2.24
C ALA A 246 0.27 10.37 -3.03
N ARG A 247 -0.30 9.29 -3.59
CA ARG A 247 0.45 8.34 -4.42
C ARG A 247 1.01 8.99 -5.69
N ARG A 248 0.24 9.86 -6.34
CA ARG A 248 0.69 10.62 -7.51
C ARG A 248 1.89 11.51 -7.15
N LEU A 249 1.87 12.17 -5.99
CA LEU A 249 3.01 12.96 -5.51
C LEU A 249 4.26 12.10 -5.25
N LEU A 250 4.09 10.90 -4.70
CA LEU A 250 5.20 9.95 -4.54
C LEU A 250 5.81 9.58 -5.91
N TRP A 251 4.95 9.27 -6.89
CA TRP A 251 5.34 8.91 -8.25
C TRP A 251 6.05 10.05 -8.99
N ASN A 252 5.58 11.29 -8.82
CA ASN A 252 6.26 12.47 -9.34
C ASN A 252 7.67 12.60 -8.74
N GLY A 253 7.82 12.42 -7.43
CA GLY A 253 9.13 12.48 -6.79
C GLY A 253 10.09 11.38 -7.26
N MET A 254 9.58 10.17 -7.53
CA MET A 254 10.37 9.12 -8.17
C MET A 254 10.81 9.51 -9.58
N LEU A 255 9.88 10.05 -10.38
CA LEU A 255 10.18 10.49 -11.74
C LEU A 255 11.26 11.57 -11.76
N GLU A 256 11.19 12.54 -10.85
CA GLU A 256 12.21 13.58 -10.68
C GLU A 256 13.57 12.99 -10.29
N ALA A 257 13.60 11.98 -9.42
CA ALA A 257 14.83 11.30 -9.03
C ALA A 257 15.43 10.40 -10.13
N LEU A 258 14.63 10.03 -11.12
CA LEU A 258 15.00 9.22 -12.28
C LEU A 258 15.34 10.06 -13.53
N ALA A 259 15.19 11.39 -13.45
CA ALA A 259 15.46 12.32 -14.55
C ALA A 259 16.94 12.68 -14.65
#